data_AF-A0A2V6Q2H4-F1
#
_entry.id   AF-A0A2V6Q2H4-F1
#
_cell.length_a   1.000
_cell.length_b   1.000
_cell.length_c   1.000
_cell.angle_alpha   90.00
_cell.angle_beta   90.00
_cell.angle_gamma   90.00
#
_symmetry.space_group_name_H-M   'P 1'
#
loop_
_entity.id
_entity.type
_entity.pdbx_description
1 polymer ?
#
loop_
_entity_poly.entity_id
_entity_poly.type
_entity_poly.pdbx_seq_one_letter_code
_entity_poly.pdbx_strand_id
1 'polypeptide(L)'
;MADRMIRKQVYLEARQDRLLKARARQLGVTEAELIRQSLQQTLDAPAIPARPSAEAWAAFMRSVQRRRRMKVPQKSRTWTRDELYDRPRAFR
;
A
#
# COMPACT_ATOMS: atom_id res chain seq x y z
N MET A 1 -3.44 8.02 27.31
CA MET A 1 -2.92 7.06 28.31
C MET A 1 -2.42 5.86 27.55
N ALA A 2 -1.17 5.43 27.74
CA ALA A 2 -0.66 4.23 27.06
C ALA A 2 -1.44 3.01 27.58
N ASP A 3 -2.08 2.28 26.66
CA ASP A 3 -2.80 1.06 27.00
C ASP A 3 -1.84 0.01 27.59
N ARG A 4 -2.34 -0.82 28.51
CA ARG A 4 -1.53 -1.80 29.23
C ARG A 4 -1.13 -2.93 28.27
N MET A 5 0.17 -3.12 28.05
CA MET A 5 0.67 -4.25 27.26
C MET A 5 0.37 -5.60 27.94
N ILE A 6 -0.21 -6.55 27.20
CA ILE A 6 -0.49 -7.92 27.65
C ILE A 6 0.50 -8.88 26.98
N ARG A 7 1.23 -9.68 27.78
CA ARG A 7 2.15 -10.70 27.26
C ARG A 7 1.35 -11.83 26.60
N LYS A 8 1.67 -12.11 25.33
CA LYS A 8 1.18 -13.28 24.59
C LYS A 8 2.36 -14.19 24.26
N GLN A 9 2.15 -15.50 24.33
CA GLN A 9 3.12 -16.52 23.90
C GLN A 9 2.51 -17.26 22.70
N VAL A 10 3.28 -17.41 21.62
CA VAL A 10 2.86 -18.08 20.39
C VAL A 10 3.95 -19.03 19.94
N TYR A 11 3.54 -20.19 19.40
CA TYR A 11 4.46 -21.12 18.76
C TYR A 11 4.59 -20.75 17.28
N LEU A 12 5.84 -20.68 16.80
CA LEU A 12 6.16 -20.40 15.41
C LEU A 12 6.96 -21.58 14.85
N GLU A 13 6.75 -21.89 13.59
CA GLU A 13 7.62 -22.81 12.88
C GLU A 13 9.04 -22.24 12.77
N ALA A 14 10.06 -23.10 12.70
CA ALA A 14 11.46 -22.66 12.57
C ALA A 14 11.67 -21.73 11.35
N ARG A 15 10.93 -21.93 10.27
CA ARG A 15 10.95 -21.05 9.09
C ARG A 15 10.40 -19.65 9.41
N GLN A 16 9.32 -19.57 10.17
CA GLN A 16 8.68 -18.31 10.54
C GLN A 16 9.57 -17.49 11.48
N ASP A 17 10.20 -18.13 12.47
CA ASP A 17 11.17 -17.49 13.38
C ASP A 17 12.35 -16.85 12.60
N ARG A 18 12.93 -17.59 11.64
CA ARG A 18 14.02 -17.07 10.80
C ARG A 18 13.59 -15.86 9.98
N LEU A 19 12.40 -15.92 9.39
CA LEU A 19 11.86 -14.81 8.60
C LEU A 19 11.54 -13.59 9.47
N LEU A 20 10.98 -13.79 10.66
CA LEU A 20 10.67 -12.73 11.61
C LEU A 20 11.95 -11.99 12.02
N LYS A 21 13.00 -12.73 12.41
CA LYS A 21 14.32 -12.19 12.76
C LYS A 21 14.95 -11.40 11.62
N ALA A 22 14.99 -11.99 10.43
CA ALA A 22 15.57 -11.35 9.26
C ALA A 22 14.84 -10.04 8.92
N ARG A 23 13.51 -10.06 8.97
CA ARG A 23 12.68 -8.89 8.64
C ARG A 23 12.78 -7.79 9.70
N ALA A 24 12.76 -8.15 10.98
CA ALA A 24 12.94 -7.22 12.09
C ALA A 24 14.30 -6.50 11.98
N ARG A 25 15.38 -7.25 11.72
CA ARG A 25 16.71 -6.68 11.47
C ARG A 25 16.75 -5.75 10.26
N GLN A 26 16.16 -6.17 9.14
CA GLN A 26 16.10 -5.35 7.92
C GLN A 26 15.39 -4.01 8.16
N LEU A 27 14.35 -4.01 9.00
CA LEU A 27 13.56 -2.83 9.33
C LEU A 27 14.12 -2.02 10.51
N GLY A 28 15.16 -2.52 11.20
CA GLY A 28 15.74 -1.85 12.36
C GLY A 28 14.82 -1.83 13.60
N VAL A 29 13.88 -2.76 13.70
CA VAL A 29 12.92 -2.86 14.82
C VAL A 29 13.07 -4.19 15.57
N THR A 30 12.46 -4.31 16.75
CA THR A 30 12.42 -5.57 17.48
C THR A 30 11.39 -6.53 16.87
N GLU A 31 11.57 -7.84 17.07
CA GLU A 31 10.60 -8.86 16.65
C GLU A 31 9.20 -8.59 17.23
N ALA A 32 9.13 -8.21 18.51
CA ALA A 32 7.88 -7.89 19.18
C ALA A 32 7.18 -6.66 18.60
N GLU A 33 7.95 -5.65 18.21
CA GLU A 33 7.43 -4.46 17.53
C GLU A 33 6.87 -4.81 16.15
N LEU A 34 7.61 -5.62 15.37
CA LEU A 34 7.15 -6.09 14.06
C LEU A 34 5.86 -6.91 14.18
N ILE A 35 5.74 -7.78 15.19
CA ILE A 35 4.50 -8.53 15.46
C ILE A 35 3.34 -7.57 15.78
N ARG A 36 3.55 -6.59 16.66
CA ARG A 36 2.51 -5.59 17.01
C ARG A 36 2.07 -4.79 15.79
N GLN A 37 3.01 -4.28 15.00
CA GLN A 37 2.70 -3.53 13.77
C GLN A 37 1.91 -4.37 12.77
N SER A 38 2.30 -5.63 12.60
CA SER A 38 1.60 -6.56 11.70
C SER A 38 0.18 -6.87 12.19
N LEU A 39 0.00 -7.04 13.50
CA LEU A 39 -1.32 -7.22 14.10
C LEU A 39 -2.18 -5.96 13.92
N GLN A 40 -1.63 -4.77 14.20
CA GLN A 40 -2.33 -3.51 14.00
C GLN A 40 -2.75 -3.33 12.56
N GLN A 41 -1.86 -3.57 11.59
CA GLN A 41 -2.19 -3.52 10.17
C GLN A 41 -3.29 -4.51 9.78
N THR A 42 -3.29 -5.70 10.36
CA THR A 42 -4.31 -6.72 10.06
C THR A 42 -5.67 -6.38 10.67
N LEU A 43 -5.68 -5.81 11.88
CA LEU A 43 -6.89 -5.46 12.62
C LEU A 43 -7.49 -4.12 12.15
N ASP A 44 -6.65 -3.16 11.77
CA ASP A 44 -7.06 -1.83 11.29
C ASP A 44 -7.29 -1.78 9.79
N ALA A 45 -6.76 -2.75 9.03
CA ALA A 45 -7.04 -2.81 7.61
C ALA A 45 -8.56 -2.87 7.44
N PRO A 46 -9.18 -1.87 6.75
CA PRO A 46 -10.57 -2.01 6.35
C PRO A 46 -10.63 -3.30 5.56
N ALA A 47 -11.58 -4.19 5.91
CA ALA A 47 -11.69 -5.50 5.29
C ALA A 47 -11.54 -5.34 3.77
N ILE A 48 -10.34 -5.63 3.25
CA ILE A 48 -10.10 -5.58 1.82
C ILE A 48 -11.07 -6.63 1.32
N PRO A 49 -12.09 -6.27 0.51
CA PRO A 49 -13.01 -7.27 0.02
C PRO A 49 -12.13 -8.35 -0.61
N ALA A 50 -12.22 -9.56 -0.07
CA ALA A 50 -11.33 -10.68 -0.41
C ALA A 50 -11.32 -11.01 -1.91
N ARG A 51 -12.19 -10.34 -2.67
CA ARG A 51 -12.31 -10.41 -4.10
C ARG A 51 -12.28 -8.99 -4.70
N PRO A 52 -11.40 -8.71 -5.68
CA PRO A 52 -11.56 -7.54 -6.53
C PRO A 52 -12.99 -7.54 -7.08
N SER A 53 -13.74 -6.46 -6.90
CA SER A 53 -15.11 -6.43 -7.40
C SER A 53 -15.06 -6.49 -8.93
N ALA A 54 -15.67 -7.53 -9.50
CA ALA A 54 -15.76 -7.69 -10.94
C ALA A 54 -16.40 -6.45 -11.59
N GLU A 55 -17.30 -5.79 -10.86
CA GLU A 55 -17.92 -4.54 -11.24
C GLU A 55 -16.93 -3.36 -11.33
N ALA A 56 -16.04 -3.18 -10.34
CA ALA A 56 -15.03 -2.12 -10.41
C ALA A 56 -14.05 -2.35 -11.56
N TRP A 57 -13.68 -3.60 -11.82
CA TRP A 57 -12.85 -3.96 -12.97
C TRP A 57 -13.57 -3.65 -14.31
N ALA A 58 -14.85 -4.01 -14.42
CA ALA A 58 -15.66 -3.69 -15.59
C ALA A 58 -15.83 -2.16 -15.77
N ALA A 59 -16.03 -1.40 -14.68
CA ALA A 59 -16.12 0.06 -14.71
C ALA A 59 -14.81 0.71 -15.17
N PHE A 60 -13.67 0.21 -14.70
CA PHE A 60 -12.35 0.63 -15.15
C PHE A 60 -12.17 0.39 -16.66
N MET A 61 -12.50 -0.82 -17.14
CA MET A 61 -12.38 -1.16 -18.57
C MET A 61 -13.30 -0.30 -19.46
N ARG A 62 -14.53 0.01 -19.01
CA ARG A 62 -15.41 0.98 -19.70
C ARG A 62 -14.77 2.36 -19.79
N SER A 63 -14.11 2.83 -18.73
CA SER A 63 -13.39 4.11 -18.72
C SER A 63 -12.22 4.13 -19.70
N VAL A 64 -11.43 3.04 -19.76
CA VAL A 64 -10.34 2.88 -20.73
C VAL A 64 -10.86 2.90 -22.16
N GLN A 65 -11.95 2.17 -22.45
CA GLN A 65 -12.54 2.11 -23.78
C GLN A 65 -13.12 3.47 -24.21
N ARG A 66 -13.76 4.20 -23.29
CA ARG A 66 -14.20 5.58 -23.52
C ARG A 66 -13.03 6.51 -23.83
N ARG A 67 -11.91 6.41 -23.10
CA ARG A 67 -10.70 7.21 -23.37
C ARG A 67 -10.06 6.86 -24.71
N ARG A 68 -10.03 5.59 -25.11
CA ARG A 68 -9.52 5.18 -26.44
C ARG A 68 -10.30 5.80 -27.60
N ARG A 69 -11.59 6.09 -27.41
CA ARG A 69 -12.45 6.74 -28.41
C ARG A 69 -12.27 8.26 -28.46
N MET A 70 -11.60 8.86 -27.48
CA MET A 70 -11.32 10.29 -27.51
C MET A 70 -10.21 10.57 -28.52
N LYS A 71 -10.48 11.45 -29.48
CA LYS A 71 -9.44 12.01 -30.34
C LYS A 71 -8.67 13.06 -29.54
N VAL A 72 -7.62 12.62 -28.85
CA VAL A 72 -6.69 13.54 -28.19
C VAL A 72 -5.80 14.17 -29.27
N PRO A 73 -5.73 15.52 -29.37
CA PRO A 73 -4.80 16.16 -30.28
C PRO A 73 -3.39 15.64 -30.01
N GLN A 74 -2.72 15.10 -31.04
CA GLN A 74 -1.31 14.71 -30.97
C GLN A 74 -0.42 15.97 -30.99
N LYS A 75 -0.68 16.91 -30.08
CA LYS A 75 0.17 18.07 -29.89
C LYS A 75 1.39 17.59 -29.12
N SER A 76 2.58 17.96 -29.60
CA SER A 76 3.83 17.75 -28.88
C SER A 76 3.71 18.31 -27.46
N ARG A 77 4.34 17.62 -26.51
CA ARG A 77 4.37 18.07 -25.11
C ARG A 77 4.95 19.49 -25.10
N THR A 78 4.21 20.44 -24.52
CA THR A 78 4.70 21.83 -24.32
C THR A 78 5.58 21.96 -23.07
N TRP A 79 5.65 20.90 -22.25
CA TRP A 79 6.38 20.88 -20.99
C TRP A 79 7.54 19.88 -21.04
N THR A 80 8.61 20.20 -20.32
CA THR A 80 9.73 19.29 -20.08
C THR A 80 9.48 18.43 -18.83
N ARG A 81 10.16 17.28 -18.73
CA ARG A 81 9.98 16.36 -17.60
C ARG A 81 10.25 17.05 -16.26
N ASP A 82 11.27 17.92 -16.23
CA ASP A 82 11.71 18.58 -15.01
C ASP A 82 10.71 19.65 -14.56
N GLU A 83 10.10 20.40 -15.49
CA GLU A 83 8.99 21.33 -15.19
C GLU A 83 7.76 20.67 -14.56
N LEU A 84 7.52 19.38 -14.85
CA LEU A 84 6.41 18.64 -14.25
C LEU A 84 6.66 18.30 -12.78
N TYR A 85 7.92 18.02 -12.43
CA TYR A 85 8.31 17.65 -11.06
C TYR A 85 8.64 18.86 -10.19
N ASP A 86 9.07 19.97 -10.80
CA ASP A 86 9.40 21.22 -10.11
C ASP A 86 8.19 22.10 -9.82
N ARG A 87 6.97 21.68 -10.22
CA ARG A 87 5.75 22.42 -9.89
C ARG A 87 5.62 22.48 -8.36
N PRO A 88 5.73 23.66 -7.72
CA PRO A 88 5.49 23.76 -6.29
C PRO A 88 4.06 23.30 -6.07
N ARG A 89 3.85 22.40 -5.10
CA ARG A 89 2.51 22.06 -4.64
C ARG A 89 1.87 23.34 -4.14
N ALA A 90 1.13 24.03 -5.00
CA ALA A 90 0.21 25.08 -4.59
C ALA A 90 -0.87 24.36 -3.78
N PHE A 91 -0.66 24.29 -2.47
CA PHE A 91 -1.70 24.01 -1.51
C PHE A 91 -2.78 25.09 -1.71
N ARG A 92 -4.00 24.65 -2.00
CA ARG A 92 -5.21 25.40 -1.71
C ARG A 92 -6.25 24.43 -1.18
#